data_AF-A0A9W3H156-F1
#
_entry.id   AF-A0A9W3H156-F1
#
_cell.length_a   1.000
_cell.length_b   1.000
_cell.length_c   1.000
_cell.angle_alpha   90.00
_cell.angle_beta   90.00
_cell.angle_gamma   90.00
#
_symmetry.space_group_name_H-M   'P 1'
#
loop_
_entity.id
_entity.type
_entity.pdbx_description
1 polymer ?
#
loop_
_entity_poly.entity_id
_entity_poly.type
_entity_poly.pdbx_seq_one_letter_code
_entity_poly.pdbx_strand_id
1 'polypeptide(L)'
;MEIKPWWVFPENLNFPLEFYIEEEQEEFIFGRLDANLHHIEMHSQTFIQLKMGFTTTGLTRILVVGPLEGRQWLFHMIWSIGSWDSYNQARGQEMLQRVRSQPLTTHDLAFPPTSSSSELSLPHKESEDCLS
;
A
#
# COMPACT_ATOMS: atom_id res chain seq x y z
N MET A 1 -26.89 10.15 -0.92
CA MET A 1 -26.70 8.70 -0.66
C MET A 1 -25.76 8.61 0.53
N GLU A 2 -26.23 8.12 1.68
CA GLU A 2 -25.37 7.95 2.86
C GLU A 2 -24.39 6.80 2.61
N ILE A 3 -23.10 7.06 2.74
CA ILE A 3 -22.07 6.02 2.70
C ILE A 3 -22.09 5.35 4.08
N LYS A 4 -22.55 4.10 4.12
CA LYS A 4 -22.51 3.31 5.34
C LYS A 4 -21.05 2.95 5.68
N PRO A 5 -20.65 3.04 6.95
CA PRO A 5 -19.32 2.60 7.36
C PRO A 5 -19.09 1.13 7.07
N TRP A 6 -17.86 0.73 6.74
CA TRP A 6 -17.56 -0.67 6.39
C TRP A 6 -17.87 -1.67 7.51
N TRP A 7 -17.78 -1.23 8.78
CA TRP A 7 -18.01 -2.09 9.95
C TRP A 7 -19.49 -2.43 10.21
N VAL A 8 -20.44 -1.85 9.45
CA VAL A 8 -21.85 -2.25 9.57
C VAL A 8 -22.16 -3.54 8.81
N PHE A 9 -21.24 -4.00 7.96
CA PHE A 9 -21.35 -5.23 7.19
C PHE A 9 -20.55 -6.34 7.90
N PRO A 10 -21.21 -7.34 8.53
CA PRO A 10 -20.52 -8.40 9.26
C PRO A 10 -19.49 -9.18 8.43
N GLU A 11 -19.69 -9.24 7.12
CA GLU A 11 -18.78 -9.89 6.17
C GLU A 11 -17.36 -9.29 6.22
N ASN A 12 -17.25 -7.98 6.50
CA ASN A 12 -15.97 -7.28 6.62
C ASN A 12 -15.22 -7.58 7.92
N LEU A 13 -15.90 -8.18 8.90
CA LEU A 13 -15.32 -8.62 10.17
C LEU A 13 -14.85 -10.08 10.09
N ASN A 14 -15.30 -10.82 9.08
CA ASN A 14 -14.94 -12.21 8.88
C ASN A 14 -13.56 -12.32 8.21
N PHE A 15 -12.75 -13.27 8.67
CA PHE A 15 -11.44 -13.61 8.08
C PHE A 15 -10.48 -12.42 7.97
N PRO A 16 -10.01 -11.86 9.09
CA PRO A 16 -8.99 -10.81 9.04
C PRO A 16 -7.73 -11.30 8.31
N LEU A 17 -7.04 -10.39 7.65
CA LEU A 17 -5.76 -10.70 7.01
C LEU A 17 -4.64 -10.57 8.05
N GLU A 18 -3.86 -11.62 8.24
CA GLU A 18 -2.78 -11.68 9.22
C GLU A 18 -1.43 -12.00 8.55
N PHE A 19 -0.40 -11.24 8.88
CA PHE A 19 0.98 -11.48 8.44
C PHE A 19 1.99 -10.82 9.39
N TYR A 20 3.28 -11.04 9.14
CA TYR A 20 4.39 -10.57 9.97
C TYR A 20 5.33 -9.72 9.13
N ILE A 21 5.81 -8.62 9.69
CA ILE A 21 6.84 -7.76 9.07
C ILE A 21 7.94 -7.42 10.08
N GLU A 22 9.08 -6.95 9.59
CA GLU A 22 10.17 -6.45 10.43
C GLU A 22 9.78 -5.12 11.10
N GLU A 23 10.29 -4.88 12.32
CA GLU A 23 10.05 -3.65 13.09
C GLU A 23 10.47 -2.38 12.32
N GLU A 24 11.59 -2.44 11.58
CA GLU A 24 12.03 -1.31 10.74
C GLU A 24 11.03 -0.97 9.63
N GLN A 25 10.43 -2.01 9.03
CA GLN A 25 9.43 -1.85 8.00
C GLN A 25 8.12 -1.29 8.58
N GLU A 26 7.75 -1.75 9.78
CA GLU A 26 6.61 -1.22 10.53
C GLU A 26 6.76 0.27 10.85
N GLU A 27 7.89 0.68 11.44
CA GLU A 27 8.17 2.09 11.74
C GLU A 27 8.14 2.93 10.46
N PHE A 28 8.66 2.40 9.34
CA PHE A 28 8.60 3.08 8.04
C PHE A 28 7.16 3.29 7.53
N ILE A 29 6.27 2.30 7.70
CA ILE A 29 4.88 2.33 7.20
C ILE A 29 3.94 3.11 8.13
N PHE A 30 4.01 2.86 9.43
CA PHE A 30 3.07 3.43 10.39
C PHE A 30 3.62 4.66 11.10
N GLY A 31 4.91 4.96 10.93
CA GLY A 31 5.59 6.07 11.56
C GLY A 31 5.95 5.77 13.01
N ARG A 32 6.89 6.54 13.56
CA ARG A 32 7.23 6.46 14.99
C ARG A 32 6.00 6.70 15.84
N LEU A 33 5.79 5.86 16.85
CA LEU A 33 4.63 5.91 17.75
C LEU A 33 3.29 5.89 16.97
N ASP A 34 3.24 5.13 15.87
CA ASP A 34 2.04 4.91 15.06
C ASP A 34 1.44 6.20 14.47
N ALA A 35 2.23 7.25 14.27
CA ALA A 35 1.75 8.58 13.87
C ALA A 35 0.93 8.59 12.56
N ASN A 36 1.11 7.61 11.67
CA ASN A 36 0.37 7.47 10.42
C ASN A 36 -0.70 6.37 10.45
N LEU A 37 -0.77 5.55 11.52
CA LEU A 37 -1.67 4.39 11.59
C LEU A 37 -3.13 4.79 11.37
N HIS A 38 -3.60 5.80 12.11
CA HIS A 38 -4.98 6.26 12.02
C HIS A 38 -5.35 6.78 10.62
N HIS A 39 -4.45 7.52 9.97
CA HIS A 39 -4.68 8.00 8.60
C HIS A 39 -4.78 6.83 7.62
N ILE A 40 -3.90 5.83 7.76
CA ILE A 40 -3.89 4.65 6.90
C ILE A 40 -5.19 3.85 7.08
N GLU A 41 -5.64 3.61 8.30
CA GLU A 41 -6.92 2.95 8.60
C GLU A 41 -8.10 3.68 7.95
N MET A 42 -8.20 5.00 8.18
CA MET A 42 -9.27 5.84 7.64
C MET A 42 -9.29 5.87 6.11
N HIS A 43 -8.11 6.00 5.50
CA HIS A 43 -7.98 6.13 4.05
C HIS A 43 -8.13 4.81 3.31
N SER A 44 -7.74 3.69 3.94
CA SER A 44 -7.94 2.35 3.37
C SER A 44 -9.29 1.73 3.68
N GLN A 45 -10.09 2.37 4.55
CA GLN A 45 -11.35 1.81 5.08
C GLN A 45 -11.11 0.47 5.79
N THR A 46 -10.06 0.39 6.60
CA THR A 46 -9.72 -0.81 7.38
C THR A 46 -9.43 -0.47 8.84
N PHE A 47 -9.39 -1.49 9.68
CA PHE A 47 -8.83 -1.44 11.03
C PHE A 47 -7.58 -2.30 11.07
N ILE A 48 -6.51 -1.79 11.69
CA ILE A 48 -5.19 -2.41 11.72
C ILE A 48 -4.75 -2.56 13.17
N GLN A 49 -4.51 -3.80 13.57
CA GLN A 49 -3.92 -4.11 14.85
C GLN A 49 -2.45 -4.49 14.69
N LEU A 50 -1.57 -3.72 15.34
CA LEU A 50 -0.14 -4.00 15.45
C LEU A 50 0.15 -4.70 16.78
N LYS A 51 0.97 -5.75 16.75
CA LYS A 51 1.54 -6.38 17.94
C LYS A 51 3.04 -6.56 17.77
N MET A 52 3.81 -5.67 18.38
CA MET A 52 5.27 -5.70 18.42
C MET A 52 5.81 -6.88 19.24
N GLY A 53 7.08 -7.21 19.01
CA GLY A 53 7.82 -8.19 19.83
C GLY A 53 7.26 -9.60 19.75
N PHE A 54 6.66 -9.96 18.60
CA PHE A 54 5.98 -11.24 18.45
C PHE A 54 6.96 -12.42 18.33
N THR A 55 8.21 -12.15 17.92
CA THR A 55 9.29 -13.13 17.85
C THR A 55 10.57 -12.58 18.49
N THR A 56 11.51 -13.46 18.83
CA THR A 56 12.85 -13.09 19.31
C THR A 56 13.68 -12.31 18.27
N THR A 57 13.23 -12.29 17.02
CA THR A 57 13.87 -11.59 15.90
C THR A 57 13.30 -10.18 15.64
N GLY A 58 12.35 -9.70 16.45
CA GLY A 58 11.78 -8.35 16.28
C GLY A 58 10.74 -8.24 15.16
N LEU A 59 9.92 -9.28 14.95
CA LEU A 59 8.78 -9.18 14.04
C LEU A 59 7.57 -8.54 14.71
N THR A 60 6.90 -7.66 13.98
CA THR A 60 5.58 -7.12 14.30
C THR A 60 4.50 -7.94 13.58
N ARG A 61 3.53 -8.45 14.34
CA ARG A 61 2.34 -9.09 13.79
C ARG A 61 1.33 -8.02 13.40
N ILE A 62 0.86 -8.09 12.17
CA ILE A 62 -0.17 -7.21 11.62
C ILE A 62 -1.44 -8.00 11.40
N LEU A 63 -2.56 -7.44 11.84
CA LEU A 63 -3.89 -7.96 11.58
C LEU A 63 -4.74 -6.84 10.96
N VAL A 64 -5.30 -7.08 9.78
CA VAL A 64 -6.10 -6.11 9.03
C VAL A 64 -7.54 -6.62 8.90
N VAL A 65 -8.50 -5.81 9.37
CA VAL A 65 -9.94 -6.06 9.32
C VAL A 65 -10.57 -5.03 8.38
N GLY A 66 -11.55 -5.44 7.58
CA GLY A 66 -12.24 -4.54 6.65
C GLY A 66 -12.64 -5.19 5.33
N PRO A 67 -13.13 -4.39 4.37
CA PRO A 67 -13.43 -4.83 3.02
C PRO A 67 -12.24 -5.56 2.40
N LEU A 68 -12.54 -6.59 1.59
CA LEU A 68 -11.53 -7.43 0.96
C LEU A 68 -10.52 -6.60 0.16
N GLU A 69 -11.02 -5.61 -0.58
CA GLU A 69 -10.23 -4.74 -1.45
C GLU A 69 -9.25 -3.90 -0.65
N GLY A 70 -9.69 -3.30 0.47
CA GLY A 70 -8.81 -2.52 1.35
C GLY A 70 -7.72 -3.38 1.98
N ARG A 71 -8.08 -4.61 2.40
CA ARG A 71 -7.12 -5.58 2.94
C ARG A 71 -6.08 -6.01 1.90
N GLN A 72 -6.51 -6.35 0.69
CA GLN A 72 -5.63 -6.72 -0.42
C GLN A 72 -4.71 -5.57 -0.82
N TRP A 73 -5.25 -4.36 -0.90
CA TRP A 73 -4.48 -3.17 -1.26
C TRP A 73 -3.36 -2.92 -0.23
N LEU A 74 -3.67 -2.98 1.07
CA LEU A 74 -2.67 -2.84 2.13
C LEU A 74 -1.62 -3.95 2.10
N PHE A 75 -2.04 -5.19 1.88
CA PHE A 75 -1.11 -6.30 1.73
C PHE A 75 -0.13 -6.07 0.58
N HIS A 76 -0.63 -5.64 -0.58
CA HIS A 76 0.22 -5.34 -1.73
C HIS A 76 1.18 -4.19 -1.45
N MET A 77 0.73 -3.12 -0.80
CA MET A 77 1.60 -2.01 -0.39
C MET A 77 2.74 -2.52 0.51
N ILE A 78 2.39 -3.25 1.57
CA ILE A 78 3.36 -3.70 2.57
C ILE A 78 4.33 -4.71 1.96
N TRP A 79 3.82 -5.67 1.18
CA TRP A 79 4.65 -6.63 0.46
C TRP A 79 5.60 -5.96 -0.53
N SER A 80 5.13 -4.96 -1.28
CA SER A 80 5.94 -4.20 -2.22
C SER A 80 7.06 -3.42 -1.53
N ILE A 81 6.80 -2.80 -0.37
CA ILE A 81 7.82 -2.08 0.41
C ILE A 81 8.95 -3.02 0.87
N GLY A 82 8.60 -4.24 1.29
CA GLY A 82 9.56 -5.25 1.74
C GLY A 82 10.24 -6.02 0.60
N SER A 83 10.00 -5.65 -0.66
CA SER A 83 10.59 -6.35 -1.80
C SER A 83 12.07 -6.00 -2.00
N TRP A 84 12.85 -6.99 -2.40
CA TRP A 84 14.24 -6.81 -2.85
C TRP A 84 14.34 -6.20 -4.26
N ASP A 85 13.26 -6.25 -5.02
CA ASP A 85 13.18 -5.65 -6.35
C ASP A 85 12.90 -4.14 -6.23
N SER A 86 13.82 -3.32 -6.76
CA SER A 86 13.76 -1.87 -6.62
C SER A 86 12.50 -1.26 -7.27
N TYR A 87 12.01 -1.87 -8.35
CA TYR A 87 10.78 -1.45 -9.01
C TYR A 87 9.57 -1.65 -8.10
N ASN A 88 9.44 -2.84 -7.49
CA ASN A 88 8.39 -3.12 -6.52
C ASN A 88 8.50 -2.26 -5.26
N GLN A 89 9.72 -1.99 -4.79
CA GLN A 89 9.92 -1.12 -3.63
C GLN A 89 9.46 0.31 -3.90
N ALA A 90 9.84 0.90 -5.05
CA ALA A 90 9.40 2.22 -5.46
C ALA A 90 7.87 2.30 -5.58
N ARG A 91 7.25 1.26 -6.17
CA ARG A 91 5.79 1.13 -6.22
C ARG A 91 5.15 1.11 -4.84
N GLY A 92 5.72 0.34 -3.91
CA GLY A 92 5.25 0.27 -2.53
C GLY A 92 5.30 1.63 -1.82
N GLN A 93 6.34 2.43 -2.10
CA GLN A 93 6.46 3.79 -1.58
C GLN A 93 5.40 4.74 -2.17
N GLU A 94 5.13 4.67 -3.48
CA GLU A 94 4.06 5.45 -4.12
C GLU A 94 2.68 5.10 -3.51
N MET A 95 2.41 3.80 -3.32
CA MET A 95 1.22 3.33 -2.62
C MET A 95 1.14 3.93 -1.21
N LEU A 96 2.20 3.83 -0.41
CA LEU A 96 2.24 4.39 0.94
C LEU A 96 1.95 5.89 0.98
N GLN A 97 2.53 6.66 0.06
CA GLN A 97 2.24 8.10 -0.05
C GLN A 97 0.78 8.35 -0.44
N ARG A 98 0.23 7.53 -1.34
CA ARG A 98 -1.17 7.64 -1.78
C ARG A 98 -2.17 7.43 -0.65
N VAL A 99 -1.98 6.41 0.19
CA VAL A 99 -2.88 6.15 1.32
C VAL A 99 -2.64 7.09 2.49
N ARG A 100 -1.44 7.67 2.65
CA ARG A 100 -1.20 8.70 3.68
C ARG A 100 -1.83 10.06 3.32
N SER A 101 -1.89 10.39 2.03
CA SER A 101 -2.36 11.70 1.56
C SER A 101 -3.87 11.81 1.40
N GLN A 102 -4.57 10.74 0.99
CA GLN A 102 -6.01 10.78 0.75
C GLN A 102 -6.67 9.40 0.85
N PRO A 103 -7.99 9.33 1.09
CA PRO A 103 -8.76 8.10 0.99
C PRO A 103 -8.56 7.39 -0.35
N LEU A 104 -8.52 6.06 -0.31
CA LEU A 104 -8.49 5.21 -1.50
C LEU A 104 -9.86 5.26 -2.18
N THR A 105 -9.83 5.46 -3.48
CA THR A 105 -11.01 5.40 -4.35
C THR A 105 -11.20 3.98 -4.88
N THR A 106 -12.37 3.71 -5.45
CA THR A 106 -12.62 2.45 -6.17
C THR A 106 -11.59 2.20 -7.28
N HIS A 107 -11.07 3.27 -7.91
CA HIS A 107 -10.02 3.15 -8.90
C HIS A 107 -8.70 2.67 -8.28
N ASP A 108 -8.29 3.23 -7.13
CA ASP A 108 -7.06 2.81 -6.46
C ASP A 108 -7.12 1.35 -6.01
N LEU A 109 -8.30 0.91 -5.57
CA LEU A 109 -8.56 -0.47 -5.15
C LEU A 109 -8.53 -1.46 -6.33
N ALA A 110 -9.00 -1.05 -7.51
CA ALA A 110 -8.95 -1.88 -8.71
C ALA A 110 -7.57 -1.87 -9.39
N PHE A 111 -6.88 -0.72 -9.37
CA PHE A 111 -5.61 -0.48 -10.04
C PHE A 111 -4.65 0.22 -9.08
N PRO A 112 -3.93 -0.53 -8.24
CA PRO A 112 -2.91 0.07 -7.39
C PRO A 112 -1.80 0.66 -8.27
N PRO A 113 -1.27 1.86 -7.93
CA PRO A 113 -0.40 2.63 -8.81
C PRO A 113 0.72 1.77 -9.38
N THR A 114 0.90 1.88 -10.70
CA THR A 114 2.07 1.35 -11.39
C THR A 114 3.14 2.43 -11.33
N SER A 115 4.36 2.06 -10.93
CA SER A 115 5.48 2.99 -10.83
C SER A 115 5.48 3.90 -12.03
N SER A 116 5.43 5.21 -11.79
CA SER A 116 5.54 6.17 -12.88
C SER A 116 6.95 6.02 -13.46
N SER A 117 7.11 5.18 -14.49
CA SER A 117 8.20 5.36 -15.43
C SER A 117 7.99 6.75 -15.98
N SER A 118 8.82 7.68 -15.52
CA SER A 118 9.04 8.93 -16.22
C SER A 118 9.15 8.59 -17.69
N GLU A 119 8.33 9.27 -18.48
CA GLU A 119 8.13 9.08 -19.91
C GLU A 119 9.39 8.54 -20.61
N LEU A 120 9.30 7.34 -21.19
CA LEU A 120 10.21 6.95 -22.26
C LEU A 120 9.89 7.86 -23.45
N SER A 121 10.40 9.09 -23.41
CA SER A 121 10.53 9.93 -24.59
C SER A 121 11.49 9.21 -25.54
N LEU A 122 10.92 8.45 -26.47
CA LEU A 122 11.66 7.92 -27.62
C LEU A 122 12.31 9.11 -28.33
N PRO A 123 13.64 9.10 -28.56
CA PRO A 123 14.23 10.13 -29.39
C PRO A 123 13.64 10.02 -30.81
N HIS A 124 13.16 11.15 -31.33
CA HIS A 124 12.82 11.30 -32.73
C HIS A 124 14.04 10.88 -33.56
N LYS A 125 13.87 9.82 -34.37
CA LYS A 125 14.83 9.43 -35.38
C LYS A 125 14.72 10.45 -36.50
N GLU A 126 15.59 11.47 -36.49
CA GLU A 126 15.80 12.30 -37.68
C GLU A 126 16.33 11.40 -38.79
N SER A 127 15.59 11.40 -39.90
CA SER A 127 15.97 10.77 -41.16
C SER A 127 17.18 11.50 -41.73
N GLU A 128 18.32 10.84 -41.79
CA GLU A 128 19.43 11.24 -42.65
C GLU A 128 18.99 11.04 -44.11
N ASP A 129 18.51 12.13 -44.72
CA ASP A 129 18.50 12.31 -46.17
C ASP A 129 19.96 12.42 -46.66
N CYS A 130 20.56 11.29 -47.01
CA CYS A 130 21.72 11.25 -47.90
C CYS A 130 21.24 11.03 -49.33
N LEU A 131 20.94 12.11 -50.03
CA LEU A 131 20.85 12.15 -51.49
C LEU A 131 21.71 13.29 -52.03
N SER A 132 22.62 12.89 -52.92
CA SER A 132 23.50 13.66 -53.84
C SER A 132 24.95 13.81 -53.39
#